data_AF-A0A2E1KAC4-F1
#
_entry.id   AF-A0A2E1KAC4-F1
#
_cell.length_a   1.000
_cell.length_b   1.000
_cell.length_c   1.000
_cell.angle_alpha   90.00
_cell.angle_beta   90.00
_cell.angle_gamma   90.00
#
_symmetry.space_group_name_H-M   'P 1'
#
loop_
_entity.id
_entity.type
_entity.pdbx_description
1 polymer ?
#
loop_
_entity_poly.entity_id
_entity_poly.type
_entity_poly.pdbx_seq_one_letter_code
_entity_poly.pdbx_strand_id
1 'polypeptide(L)'
;MNLRRKFLKFLAVIPLFANNTARAETSKGSKLNDQAAHLNWGHININVSNIEASIEFYRKLGFEVFIPAIPYLGLTMGFTFNQIDSASSTALGLPDNVSGRACIMQLGNGFPKIDLTQYDDLPQLKPLNNGDLGLVRICLGSSNLISDYERLVEENVAFI
;
A
#
# COMPACT_ATOMS: atom_id res chain seq x y z
N MET A 1 -6.45 -6.95 -62.40
CA MET A 1 -7.71 -6.97 -61.61
C MET A 1 -7.76 -5.68 -60.81
N ASN A 2 -8.62 -4.75 -61.24
CA ASN A 2 -8.81 -3.43 -60.65
C ASN A 2 -10.09 -3.51 -59.80
N LEU A 3 -10.10 -3.07 -58.53
CA LEU A 3 -11.20 -2.32 -57.91
C LEU A 3 -10.99 -2.06 -56.40
N ARG A 4 -11.19 -0.78 -56.03
CA ARG A 4 -11.77 -0.25 -54.77
C ARG A 4 -10.90 -0.35 -53.50
N ARG A 5 -10.75 0.69 -52.67
CA ARG A 5 -11.62 1.83 -52.34
C ARG A 5 -10.76 2.99 -51.78
N LYS A 6 -11.07 4.23 -52.19
CA LYS A 6 -10.70 5.46 -51.47
C LYS A 6 -11.69 5.67 -50.32
N PHE A 7 -11.21 6.01 -49.13
CA PHE A 7 -11.88 6.93 -48.22
C PHE A 7 -10.81 7.75 -47.48
N LEU A 8 -10.89 9.06 -47.69
CA LEU A 8 -10.06 10.11 -47.10
C LEU A 8 -10.87 10.69 -45.93
N LYS A 9 -10.35 10.75 -44.70
CA LYS A 9 -10.76 11.76 -43.70
C LYS A 9 -9.61 12.13 -42.76
N PHE A 10 -9.15 13.36 -42.97
CA PHE A 10 -8.69 14.37 -42.00
C PHE A 10 -7.65 14.01 -40.93
N LEU A 11 -6.44 14.53 -41.14
CA LEU A 11 -5.49 14.89 -40.09
C LEU A 11 -5.99 16.16 -39.34
N ALA A 12 -5.98 16.09 -38.01
CA ALA A 12 -5.72 17.24 -37.12
C ALA A 12 -5.14 16.69 -35.80
N VAL A 13 -3.81 16.68 -35.68
CA VAL A 13 -3.00 17.47 -34.73
C VAL A 13 -3.37 17.28 -33.25
N ILE A 14 -2.54 16.53 -32.54
CA ILE A 14 -2.21 16.77 -31.12
C ILE A 14 -0.68 16.74 -31.01
N PRO A 15 -0.03 17.64 -30.26
CA PRO A 15 1.40 17.88 -30.34
C PRO A 15 2.19 16.74 -29.72
N LEU A 16 3.16 16.25 -30.50
CA LEU A 16 4.27 15.43 -30.05
C LEU A 16 5.14 16.31 -29.13
N PHE A 17 5.13 16.09 -27.82
CA PHE A 17 6.15 16.70 -26.95
C PHE A 17 7.51 16.12 -27.35
N ALA A 18 8.32 16.99 -27.92
CA ALA A 18 9.66 16.72 -28.38
C ALA A 18 10.56 16.24 -27.23
N ASN A 19 11.23 15.11 -27.46
CA ASN A 19 12.37 14.68 -26.66
C ASN A 19 13.52 15.67 -26.86
N ASN A 20 13.65 16.66 -25.98
CA ASN A 20 14.89 17.42 -25.85
C ASN A 20 15.87 16.59 -25.00
N THR A 21 16.68 15.77 -25.67
CA THR A 21 17.86 15.16 -25.08
C THR A 21 18.96 16.21 -24.97
N ALA A 22 19.01 16.91 -23.83
CA ALA A 22 20.22 17.60 -23.42
C ALA A 22 21.27 16.54 -23.08
N ARG A 23 22.28 16.39 -23.95
CA ARG A 23 23.44 15.52 -23.74
C ARG A 23 24.36 16.19 -22.72
N ALA A 24 24.26 15.80 -21.46
CA ALA A 24 25.28 16.11 -20.48
C ALA A 24 26.55 15.33 -20.85
N GLU A 25 27.68 16.03 -20.98
CA GLU A 25 28.99 15.42 -21.13
C GLU A 25 29.28 14.56 -19.91
N THR A 26 29.45 13.26 -20.12
CA THR A 26 29.81 12.32 -19.08
C THR A 26 31.26 12.58 -18.67
N SER A 27 31.45 13.23 -17.52
CA SER A 27 32.75 13.21 -16.85
C SER A 27 33.12 11.75 -16.55
N LYS A 28 34.27 11.32 -17.05
CA LYS A 28 34.97 10.09 -16.62
C LYS A 28 35.14 10.16 -15.10
N GLY A 29 34.43 9.31 -14.36
CA GLY A 29 34.71 9.10 -12.93
C GLY A 29 33.47 8.89 -12.07
N SER A 30 32.93 7.69 -12.10
CA SER A 30 32.39 6.99 -10.93
C SER A 30 31.95 5.61 -11.39
N LYS A 31 32.70 4.56 -11.01
CA LYS A 31 32.12 3.22 -10.99
C LYS A 31 31.04 3.27 -9.92
N LEU A 32 29.79 3.46 -10.33
CA LEU A 32 28.66 3.18 -9.46
C LEU A 32 28.85 1.74 -8.98
N ASN A 33 29.00 1.60 -7.67
CA ASN A 33 29.26 0.33 -7.02
C ASN A 33 28.09 -0.60 -7.36
N ASP A 34 28.34 -1.69 -8.08
CA ASP A 34 27.37 -2.71 -8.53
C ASP A 34 26.82 -3.54 -7.34
N GLN A 35 26.85 -2.95 -6.14
CA GLN A 35 26.45 -3.50 -4.84
C GLN A 35 25.20 -2.79 -4.30
N ALA A 36 24.49 -2.02 -5.12
CA ALA A 36 23.25 -1.40 -4.68
C ALA A 36 22.19 -2.48 -4.35
N ALA A 37 21.52 -2.34 -3.20
CA ALA A 37 20.48 -3.27 -2.80
C ALA A 37 19.32 -3.25 -3.80
N HIS A 38 18.96 -4.43 -4.32
CA HIS A 38 17.80 -4.61 -5.19
C HIS A 38 16.51 -4.67 -4.35
N LEU A 39 16.01 -3.50 -3.95
CA LEU A 39 14.80 -3.36 -3.15
C LEU A 39 13.57 -3.16 -4.05
N ASN A 40 12.43 -3.74 -3.63
CA ASN A 40 11.12 -3.51 -4.22
C ASN A 40 10.18 -2.94 -3.15
N TRP A 41 9.15 -2.20 -3.57
CA TRP A 41 8.07 -1.83 -2.66
C TRP A 41 7.38 -3.09 -2.14
N GLY A 42 7.30 -3.24 -0.81
CA GLY A 42 6.63 -4.35 -0.14
C GLY A 42 5.20 -4.01 0.29
N HIS A 43 5.05 -3.40 1.46
CA HIS A 43 3.76 -3.21 2.13
C HIS A 43 3.77 -1.93 2.96
N ILE A 44 2.58 -1.47 3.35
CA ILE A 44 2.41 -0.41 4.36
C ILE A 44 1.97 -1.06 5.67
N ASN A 45 2.73 -0.81 6.74
CA ASN A 45 2.38 -1.25 8.09
C ASN A 45 1.39 -0.28 8.72
N ILE A 46 0.29 -0.81 9.27
CA ILE A 46 -0.77 -0.05 9.93
C ILE A 46 -0.99 -0.65 11.31
N ASN A 47 -0.71 0.14 12.34
CA ASN A 47 -1.07 -0.24 13.70
C ASN A 47 -2.57 -0.06 13.91
N VAL A 48 -3.23 -1.06 14.48
CA VAL A 48 -4.68 -1.06 14.70
C VAL A 48 -4.99 -1.39 16.15
N SER A 49 -6.08 -0.84 16.67
CA SER A 49 -6.55 -1.12 18.03
C SER A 49 -7.41 -2.38 18.13
N ASN A 50 -7.97 -2.84 17.00
CA ASN A 50 -8.79 -4.04 16.93
C ASN A 50 -8.60 -4.70 15.55
N ILE A 51 -7.95 -5.86 15.54
CA ILE A 51 -7.60 -6.57 14.30
C ILE A 51 -8.84 -7.06 13.54
N GLU A 52 -9.85 -7.61 14.23
CA GLU A 52 -11.08 -8.09 13.59
C GLU A 52 -11.85 -6.97 12.89
N ALA A 53 -12.11 -5.88 13.61
CA ALA A 53 -12.85 -4.74 13.09
C ALA A 53 -12.12 -4.09 11.90
N SER A 54 -10.79 -4.06 11.95
CA SER A 54 -9.96 -3.54 10.85
C SER A 54 -10.04 -4.43 9.63
N ILE A 55 -9.93 -5.76 9.79
CA ILE A 55 -10.08 -6.72 8.69
C ILE A 55 -11.46 -6.56 8.01
N GLU A 56 -12.53 -6.49 8.81
CA GLU A 56 -13.88 -6.29 8.28
C GLU A 56 -14.01 -4.96 7.53
N PHE A 57 -13.43 -3.88 8.04
CA PHE A 57 -13.41 -2.60 7.35
C PHE A 57 -12.68 -2.70 5.99
N TYR A 58 -11.47 -3.26 5.95
CA TYR A 58 -10.70 -3.35 4.71
C TYR A 58 -11.33 -4.32 3.69
N ARG A 59 -12.07 -5.33 4.13
CA ARG A 59 -12.88 -6.18 3.24
C ARG A 59 -13.93 -5.40 2.47
N LYS A 60 -14.57 -4.40 3.09
CA LYS A 60 -15.52 -3.50 2.40
C LYS A 60 -14.87 -2.68 1.28
N LEU A 61 -13.56 -2.43 1.40
CA LEU A 61 -12.75 -1.77 0.38
C LEU A 61 -12.19 -2.75 -0.67
N GLY A 62 -12.55 -4.03 -0.60
CA GLY A 62 -12.13 -5.07 -1.54
C GLY A 62 -10.81 -5.77 -1.19
N PHE A 63 -10.26 -5.52 0.01
CA PHE A 63 -9.10 -6.27 0.47
C PHE A 63 -9.49 -7.68 0.92
N GLU A 64 -8.54 -8.61 0.80
CA GLU A 64 -8.63 -9.95 1.33
C GLU A 64 -7.42 -10.28 2.20
N VAL A 65 -7.57 -11.25 3.11
CA VAL A 65 -6.44 -11.75 3.90
C VAL A 65 -5.54 -12.55 2.97
N PHE A 66 -4.31 -12.08 2.77
CA PHE A 66 -3.30 -12.74 1.96
C PHE A 66 -2.49 -13.74 2.80
N ILE A 67 -1.97 -13.27 3.95
CA ILE A 67 -1.25 -14.10 4.91
C ILE A 67 -1.86 -13.84 6.29
N PRO A 68 -2.37 -14.87 7.00
CA PRO A 68 -2.99 -14.73 8.33
C PRO A 68 -1.94 -14.58 9.45
N ALA A 69 -0.84 -13.89 9.15
CA ALA A 69 0.31 -13.68 10.03
C ALA A 69 1.19 -12.56 9.46
N ILE A 70 2.09 -12.04 10.29
CA ILE A 70 3.29 -11.33 9.87
C ILE A 70 4.49 -12.19 10.29
N PRO A 71 5.01 -13.08 9.41
CA PRO A 71 6.01 -14.08 9.79
C PRO A 71 7.29 -13.47 10.36
N TYR A 72 7.71 -12.31 9.83
CA TYR A 72 8.93 -11.64 10.27
C TYR A 72 8.81 -10.95 11.64
N LEU A 73 7.60 -10.86 12.21
CA LEU A 73 7.39 -10.44 13.61
C LEU A 73 6.98 -11.60 14.51
N GLY A 74 6.83 -12.81 13.95
CA GLY A 74 6.29 -13.97 14.69
C GLY A 74 4.82 -13.83 15.08
N LEU A 75 4.11 -12.80 14.61
CA LEU A 75 2.71 -12.54 14.96
C LEU A 75 1.75 -13.28 14.05
N THR A 76 0.64 -13.75 14.61
CA THR A 76 -0.43 -14.41 13.85
C THR A 76 -1.75 -13.67 14.01
N MET A 77 -2.70 -13.95 13.13
CA MET A 77 -4.06 -13.41 13.22
C MET A 77 -4.87 -14.11 14.33
N GLY A 78 -4.43 -15.27 14.82
CA GLY A 78 -5.14 -16.03 15.86
C GLY A 78 -5.11 -15.36 17.23
N PHE A 79 -5.81 -15.95 18.19
CA PHE A 79 -5.83 -15.50 19.61
C PHE A 79 -4.60 -15.95 20.40
N THR A 80 -3.66 -16.65 19.75
CA THR A 80 -2.42 -17.08 20.39
C THR A 80 -1.51 -15.86 20.55
N PHE A 81 -1.22 -15.50 21.80
CA PHE A 81 -0.29 -14.44 22.12
C PHE A 81 1.12 -14.89 21.77
N ASN A 82 1.65 -14.33 20.68
CA ASN A 82 3.05 -14.51 20.32
C ASN A 82 3.80 -13.25 20.73
N GLN A 83 4.91 -13.45 21.43
CA GLN A 83 5.85 -12.37 21.69
C GLN A 83 6.66 -12.10 20.44
N ILE A 84 6.91 -10.83 20.17
CA ILE A 84 7.82 -10.42 19.12
C ILE A 84 9.24 -10.75 19.57
N ASP A 85 10.04 -11.33 18.68
CA ASP A 85 11.41 -11.66 19.00
C ASP A 85 12.24 -10.40 19.31
N SER A 86 13.33 -10.55 20.05
CA SER A 86 14.14 -9.43 20.52
C SER A 86 14.81 -8.64 19.40
N ALA A 87 15.17 -9.29 18.28
CA ALA A 87 15.79 -8.61 17.16
C ALA A 87 14.77 -7.71 16.44
N SER A 88 13.56 -8.24 16.19
CA SER A 88 12.45 -7.47 15.63
C SER A 88 12.01 -6.32 16.55
N SER A 89 11.92 -6.57 17.86
CA SER A 89 11.60 -5.53 18.85
C SER A 89 12.62 -4.40 18.82
N THR A 90 13.91 -4.74 18.79
CA THR A 90 15.01 -3.77 18.67
C THR A 90 14.92 -2.97 17.36
N ALA A 91 14.69 -3.65 16.23
CA ALA A 91 14.62 -3.02 14.91
C ALA A 91 13.45 -2.04 14.78
N LEU A 92 12.33 -2.34 15.44
CA LEU A 92 11.12 -1.51 15.45
C LEU A 92 11.09 -0.47 16.58
N GLY A 93 12.08 -0.49 17.48
CA GLY A 93 12.09 0.39 18.65
C GLY A 93 10.96 0.10 19.64
N LEU A 94 10.52 -1.15 19.72
CA LEU A 94 9.49 -1.60 20.64
C LEU A 94 10.09 -1.93 22.02
N PRO A 95 9.33 -1.76 23.11
CA PRO A 95 9.70 -2.30 24.42
C PRO A 95 9.93 -3.82 24.37
N ASP A 96 10.64 -4.35 25.37
CA ASP A 96 10.79 -5.78 25.53
C ASP A 96 9.44 -6.45 25.80
N ASN A 97 9.30 -7.71 25.36
CA ASN A 97 8.15 -8.56 25.62
C ASN A 97 6.81 -8.07 25.04
N VAL A 98 6.83 -7.20 24.03
CA VAL A 98 5.62 -6.79 23.33
C VAL A 98 4.97 -8.00 22.66
N SER A 99 3.66 -8.12 22.89
CA SER A 99 2.80 -9.12 22.27
C SER A 99 1.77 -8.46 21.36
N GLY A 100 1.23 -9.25 20.45
CA GLY A 100 0.22 -8.75 19.53
C GLY A 100 -0.33 -9.77 18.56
N ARG A 101 -1.11 -9.26 17.62
CA ARG A 101 -1.80 -10.03 16.58
C ARG A 101 -1.67 -9.31 15.25
N ALA A 102 -1.52 -10.04 14.16
CA ALA A 102 -1.29 -9.42 12.88
C ALA A 102 -1.73 -10.25 11.67
N CYS A 103 -1.99 -9.58 10.55
CA CYS A 103 -2.20 -10.21 9.26
C CYS A 103 -1.75 -9.28 8.12
N ILE A 104 -1.43 -9.89 6.98
CA ILE A 104 -1.19 -9.17 5.72
C ILE A 104 -2.45 -9.27 4.87
N MET A 105 -2.97 -8.13 4.45
CA MET A 105 -4.08 -8.03 3.50
C MET A 105 -3.59 -7.53 2.14
N GLN A 106 -4.27 -7.95 1.08
CA GLN A 106 -3.98 -7.51 -0.30
C GLN A 106 -5.24 -6.99 -0.99
N LEU A 107 -5.06 -6.02 -1.88
CA LEU A 107 -6.12 -5.56 -2.78
C LEU A 107 -5.99 -6.24 -4.15
N GLY A 108 -7.01 -6.99 -4.55
CA GLY A 108 -6.98 -7.78 -5.80
C GLY A 108 -5.81 -8.78 -5.85
N ASN A 109 -5.26 -9.00 -7.06
CA ASN A 109 -4.22 -10.01 -7.29
C ASN A 109 -2.78 -9.49 -7.15
N GLY A 110 -2.55 -8.44 -6.34
CA GLY A 110 -1.24 -7.77 -6.33
C GLY A 110 -1.04 -6.77 -5.21
N PHE A 111 -0.89 -5.50 -5.58
CA PHE A 111 -0.65 -4.37 -4.68
C PHE A 111 -1.83 -3.39 -4.70
N PRO A 112 -2.04 -2.61 -3.63
CA PRO A 112 -1.23 -2.54 -2.40
C PRO A 112 -1.40 -3.76 -1.48
N LYS A 113 -0.38 -3.99 -0.66
CA LYS A 113 -0.43 -4.86 0.51
C LYS A 113 -0.34 -4.01 1.78
N ILE A 114 -1.16 -4.35 2.76
CA ILE A 114 -1.18 -3.70 4.07
C ILE A 114 -0.98 -4.74 5.16
N ASP A 115 -0.15 -4.39 6.12
CA ASP A 115 0.19 -5.22 7.25
C ASP A 115 -0.55 -4.62 8.46
N LEU A 116 -1.60 -5.29 8.93
CA LEU A 116 -2.36 -4.85 10.08
C LEU A 116 -1.75 -5.46 11.33
N THR A 117 -1.31 -4.62 12.27
CA THR A 117 -0.69 -5.07 13.53
C THR A 117 -1.41 -4.46 14.72
N GLN A 118 -1.96 -5.31 15.58
CA GLN A 118 -2.46 -4.93 16.89
C GLN A 118 -1.41 -5.28 17.93
N TYR A 119 -0.99 -4.31 18.73
CA TYR A 119 -0.19 -4.55 19.94
C TYR A 119 -1.10 -4.52 21.16
N ASP A 120 -0.97 -5.52 22.02
CA ASP A 120 -1.87 -5.66 23.19
C ASP A 120 -1.43 -4.79 24.37
N ASP A 121 -0.12 -4.55 24.51
CA ASP A 121 0.49 -3.91 25.69
C ASP A 121 1.02 -2.49 25.43
N LEU A 122 0.67 -1.90 24.27
CA LEU A 122 1.14 -0.56 23.90
C LEU A 122 0.01 0.49 23.92
N PRO A 123 0.31 1.73 24.37
CA PRO A 123 -0.66 2.82 24.29
C PRO A 123 -1.13 3.04 22.85
N GLN A 124 -2.44 3.02 22.66
CA GLN A 124 -3.04 3.35 21.37
C GLN A 124 -3.07 4.86 21.18
N LEU A 125 -2.48 5.34 20.08
CA LEU A 125 -2.54 6.73 19.69
C LEU A 125 -3.84 7.02 18.93
N LYS A 126 -4.30 8.28 18.99
CA LYS A 126 -5.39 8.72 18.13
C LYS A 126 -4.92 8.73 16.67
N PRO A 127 -5.75 8.31 15.70
CA PRO A 127 -5.45 8.46 14.29
C PRO A 127 -5.12 9.92 13.95
N LEU A 128 -4.18 10.11 13.02
CA LEU A 128 -3.84 11.43 12.50
C LEU A 128 -4.98 11.98 11.64
N ASN A 129 -5.16 13.30 11.65
CA ASN A 129 -6.06 14.02 10.77
C ASN A 129 -5.32 14.54 9.54
N ASN A 130 -6.07 14.96 8.51
CA ASN A 130 -5.48 15.49 7.26
C ASN A 130 -4.59 16.73 7.44
N GLY A 131 -4.72 17.45 8.56
CA GLY A 131 -3.88 18.61 8.88
C GLY A 131 -2.62 18.30 9.69
N ASP A 132 -2.47 17.06 10.17
CA ASP A 132 -1.33 16.65 10.99
C ASP A 132 -0.10 16.33 10.11
N LEU A 133 1.09 16.34 10.72
CA LEU A 133 2.34 15.95 10.05
C LEU A 133 2.52 14.43 10.08
N GLY A 134 2.97 13.85 8.96
CA GLY A 134 3.27 12.41 8.84
C GLY A 134 2.44 11.69 7.78
N LEU A 135 2.32 10.36 7.91
CA LEU A 135 1.48 9.53 7.03
C LEU A 135 0.03 9.56 7.53
N VAL A 136 -0.83 10.35 6.87
CA VAL A 136 -2.21 10.61 7.34
C VAL A 136 -3.27 9.80 6.60
N ARG A 137 -3.00 9.32 5.38
CA ARG A 137 -3.98 8.58 4.56
C ARG A 137 -3.33 7.72 3.49
N ILE A 138 -4.09 6.72 3.03
CA ILE A 138 -3.85 5.97 1.80
C ILE A 138 -4.95 6.36 0.82
N CYS A 139 -4.61 6.55 -0.45
CA CYS A 139 -5.57 6.86 -1.51
C CYS A 139 -5.75 5.64 -2.42
N LEU A 140 -6.99 5.20 -2.62
CA LEU A 140 -7.34 4.13 -3.55
C LEU A 140 -7.98 4.74 -4.80
N GLY A 141 -7.61 4.22 -5.97
CA GLY A 141 -8.26 4.58 -7.23
C GLY A 141 -9.56 3.81 -7.41
N SER A 142 -10.62 4.50 -7.82
CA SER A 142 -11.92 3.89 -8.14
C SER A 142 -12.21 4.04 -9.64
N SER A 143 -12.84 3.03 -10.24
CA SER A 143 -13.36 3.09 -11.61
C SER A 143 -14.72 3.79 -11.69
N ASN A 144 -15.46 3.84 -10.59
CA ASN A 144 -16.74 4.53 -10.46
C ASN A 144 -16.93 5.05 -9.02
N LEU A 145 -16.41 6.25 -8.76
CA LEU A 145 -16.38 6.83 -7.42
C LEU A 145 -17.77 7.00 -6.80
N ILE A 146 -18.78 7.34 -7.60
CA ILE A 146 -20.14 7.58 -7.11
C ILE A 146 -20.74 6.28 -6.60
N SER A 147 -20.67 5.22 -7.40
CA SER A 147 -21.21 3.91 -7.03
C SER A 147 -20.48 3.30 -5.84
N ASP A 148 -19.16 3.46 -5.77
CA ASP A 148 -18.38 2.97 -4.62
C ASP A 148 -18.70 3.74 -3.34
N TYR A 149 -18.88 5.06 -3.43
CA TYR A 149 -19.29 5.89 -2.30
C TYR A 149 -20.67 5.47 -1.78
N GLU A 150 -21.68 5.35 -2.65
CA GLU A 150 -23.03 4.96 -2.27
C GLU A 150 -23.05 3.59 -1.57
N ARG A 151 -22.36 2.60 -2.16
CA ARG A 151 -22.22 1.26 -1.56
C ARG A 151 -21.57 1.32 -0.17
N LEU A 152 -20.48 2.06 -0.01
CA LEU A 152 -19.77 2.17 1.27
C LEU A 152 -20.61 2.88 2.34
N VAL A 153 -21.41 3.88 1.97
CA VAL A 153 -22.38 4.52 2.87
C VAL A 153 -23.43 3.51 3.33
N GLU A 154 -23.99 2.71 2.43
CA GLU A 154 -24.95 1.64 2.77
C GLU A 154 -24.34 0.59 3.70
N GLU A 155 -23.04 0.31 3.57
CA GLU A 155 -22.28 -0.57 4.46
C GLU A 155 -21.85 0.10 5.78
N ASN A 156 -22.38 1.28 6.10
CA ASN A 156 -22.09 2.07 7.29
C ASN A 156 -20.61 2.47 7.44
N VAL A 157 -19.91 2.73 6.32
CA VAL A 157 -18.58 3.34 6.35
C VAL A 157 -18.72 4.84 6.59
N ALA A 158 -18.02 5.35 7.60
CA ALA A 158 -17.96 6.78 7.87
C ALA A 158 -17.04 7.49 6.86
N PHE A 159 -17.48 8.64 6.37
CA PHE A 159 -16.71 9.54 5.52
C PHE A 159 -16.35 10.82 6.28
N ILE A 160 -15.21 11.42 5.93
CA ILE A 160 -14.64 12.64 6.52
C ILE A 160 -14.89 13.87 5.67
#